data_AF-X6CGT9-F1
#
_entry.id   AF-X6CGT9-F1
#
_cell.length_a   1.000
_cell.length_b   1.000
_cell.length_c   1.000
_cell.angle_alpha   90.00
_cell.angle_beta   90.00
_cell.angle_gamma   90.00
#
_symmetry.space_group_name_H-M   'P 1'
#
loop_
_entity.id
_entity.type
_entity.pdbx_description
1 polymer ?
#
loop_
_entity_poly.entity_id
_entity_poly.type
_entity_poly.pdbx_seq_one_letter_code
_entity_poly.pdbx_strand_id
1 'polypeptide(L)'
;MTKRSEISGAIRFKGADLAHQLQHIDAVLLILGYKGDPSLIVPLRRTPSRFRKGELYRLVLKCEAEGSASNRETATRIVQAKGWDAALVKPLMNNIKTAKGWRRRKANGSG
;
A
#
# COMPACT_ATOMS: atom_id res chain seq x y z
N MET A 1 -17.97 3.48 12.63
CA MET A 1 -18.45 3.84 11.28
C MET A 1 -17.52 3.25 10.24
N THR A 2 -17.99 2.28 9.47
CA THR A 2 -17.22 1.64 8.38
C THR A 2 -17.12 2.59 7.19
N LYS A 3 -15.94 2.71 6.57
CA LYS A 3 -15.73 3.68 5.48
C LYS A 3 -16.30 3.16 4.17
N ARG A 4 -16.91 4.03 3.36
CA ARG A 4 -17.56 3.62 2.11
C ARG A 4 -16.62 2.90 1.12
N SER A 5 -15.35 3.31 1.09
CA SER A 5 -14.32 2.67 0.28
C SER A 5 -14.00 1.22 0.70
N GLU A 6 -14.26 0.85 1.95
CA GLU A 6 -14.09 -0.51 2.48
C GLU A 6 -15.26 -1.42 2.05
N ILE A 7 -16.49 -0.89 2.11
CA ILE A 7 -17.71 -1.60 1.69
C ILE A 7 -17.76 -1.77 0.17
N SER A 8 -17.40 -0.74 -0.59
CA SER A 8 -17.31 -0.84 -2.05
C SER A 8 -16.27 -1.88 -2.50
N GLY A 9 -15.18 -2.08 -1.73
CA GLY A 9 -14.22 -3.16 -1.97
C GLY A 9 -14.77 -4.55 -1.65
N ALA A 10 -15.62 -4.67 -0.63
CA ALA A 10 -16.21 -5.93 -0.18
C ALA A 10 -17.32 -6.48 -1.10
N ILE A 11 -17.99 -5.62 -1.87
CA ILE A 11 -19.04 -6.02 -2.84
C ILE A 11 -18.50 -6.99 -3.89
N ARG A 12 -17.22 -6.89 -4.27
CA ARG A 12 -16.57 -7.85 -5.19
C ARG A 12 -16.55 -9.28 -4.65
N PHE A 13 -16.68 -9.48 -3.35
CA PHE A 13 -16.58 -10.78 -2.69
C PHE A 13 -17.90 -11.24 -2.04
N LYS A 14 -18.81 -10.31 -1.71
CA LYS A 14 -20.06 -10.60 -0.99
C LYS A 14 -21.34 -10.19 -1.73
N GLY A 15 -21.24 -9.64 -2.94
CA GLY A 15 -22.39 -9.43 -3.83
C GLY A 15 -23.43 -8.41 -3.33
N ALA A 16 -24.69 -8.64 -3.71
CA ALA A 16 -25.83 -7.73 -3.57
C ALA A 16 -26.18 -7.34 -2.11
N ASP A 17 -25.72 -8.12 -1.14
CA ASP A 17 -26.02 -7.95 0.29
C ASP A 17 -25.44 -6.64 0.87
N LEU A 18 -24.36 -6.13 0.26
CA LEU A 18 -23.73 -4.85 0.65
C LEU A 18 -24.17 -3.66 -0.20
N ALA A 19 -24.97 -3.87 -1.26
CA ALA A 19 -25.42 -2.78 -2.12
C ALA A 19 -26.40 -1.84 -1.41
N HIS A 20 -27.31 -2.39 -0.58
CA HIS A 20 -28.21 -1.60 0.25
C HIS A 20 -27.46 -0.77 1.31
N GLN A 21 -26.32 -1.27 1.80
CA GLN A 21 -25.49 -0.52 2.76
C GLN A 21 -24.81 0.69 2.12
N LEU A 22 -24.47 0.64 0.82
CA LEU A 22 -23.94 1.82 0.11
C LEU A 22 -24.97 2.94 0.00
N GLN A 23 -26.22 2.62 -0.31
CA GLN A 23 -27.30 3.62 -0.40
C GLN A 23 -27.50 4.33 0.94
N HIS A 24 -27.43 3.58 2.05
CA HIS A 24 -27.50 4.17 3.38
C HIS A 24 -26.32 5.10 3.67
N ILE A 25 -25.10 4.72 3.30
CA ILE A 25 -23.90 5.56 3.49
C ILE A 25 -23.93 6.80 2.60
N ASP A 26 -24.43 6.68 1.37
CA ASP A 26 -24.58 7.81 0.45
C ASP A 26 -25.59 8.82 1.00
N ALA A 27 -26.72 8.36 1.55
CA ALA A 27 -27.69 9.20 2.23
C ALA A 27 -27.08 9.92 3.45
N VAL A 28 -26.29 9.21 4.27
CA VAL A 28 -25.59 9.81 5.42
C VAL A 28 -24.56 10.85 4.98
N LEU A 29 -23.81 10.60 3.91
CA LEU A 29 -22.83 11.56 3.37
C LEU A 29 -23.50 12.84 2.88
N LEU A 30 -24.68 12.74 2.25
CA LEU A 30 -25.48 13.89 1.85
C LEU A 30 -25.97 14.70 3.06
N ILE A 31 -26.48 14.03 4.10
CA ILE A 31 -26.92 14.69 5.36
C ILE A 31 -25.75 15.43 6.02
N LEU A 32 -24.54 14.86 5.97
CA LEU A 32 -23.32 15.46 6.51
C LEU A 32 -22.71 16.55 5.62
N GLY A 33 -23.37 16.93 4.52
CA GLY A 33 -22.96 18.04 3.67
C GLY A 33 -21.79 17.72 2.73
N TYR A 34 -21.57 16.46 2.39
CA TYR A 34 -20.61 16.07 1.35
C TYR A 34 -21.01 16.68 0.00
N LYS A 35 -20.12 17.50 -0.59
CA LYS A 35 -20.41 18.26 -1.81
C LYS A 35 -20.13 17.52 -3.13
N GLY A 36 -19.52 16.33 -3.06
CA GLY A 36 -19.21 15.53 -4.25
C GLY A 36 -20.31 14.51 -4.54
N ASP A 37 -20.29 13.91 -5.74
CA ASP A 37 -21.09 12.71 -5.99
C ASP A 37 -20.50 11.57 -5.15
N PRO A 38 -21.27 11.03 -4.18
CA PRO A 38 -20.82 9.88 -3.45
C PRO A 38 -20.43 8.78 -4.43
N SER A 39 -21.19 8.43 -5.47
CA SER A 39 -20.93 7.28 -6.37
C SER A 39 -19.46 7.14 -6.84
N LEU A 40 -18.72 8.25 -6.93
CA LEU A 40 -17.32 8.37 -7.30
C LEU A 40 -16.28 8.01 -6.20
N ILE A 41 -16.70 7.77 -4.95
CA ILE A 41 -15.82 7.30 -3.87
C ILE A 41 -15.46 5.83 -4.14
N VAL A 42 -14.43 5.65 -4.95
CA VAL A 42 -13.90 4.33 -5.29
C VAL A 42 -13.05 3.77 -4.15
N PRO A 43 -13.00 2.44 -3.99
CA PRO A 43 -12.03 1.80 -3.12
C PRO A 43 -10.63 2.22 -3.51
N LEU A 44 -9.79 2.50 -2.51
CA LEU A 44 -8.37 2.72 -2.76
C LEU A 44 -7.80 1.44 -3.38
N ARG A 45 -7.58 1.45 -4.70
CA ARG A 45 -6.97 0.32 -5.40
C ARG A 45 -5.56 0.18 -4.86
N ARG A 46 -5.34 -0.87 -4.05
CA ARG A 46 -3.97 -1.26 -3.69
C ARG A 46 -3.28 -1.66 -4.99
N THR A 47 -2.29 -0.88 -5.40
CA THR A 47 -1.42 -1.22 -6.51
C THR A 47 -0.87 -2.62 -6.26
N PRO A 48 -0.92 -3.54 -7.24
CA PRO A 48 -0.38 -4.87 -7.05
C PRO A 48 1.08 -4.75 -6.61
N SER A 49 1.39 -5.37 -5.47
CA SER A 49 2.75 -5.36 -4.94
C SER A 49 3.64 -6.14 -5.90
N ARG A 50 4.71 -5.49 -6.39
CA ARG A 50 5.74 -6.16 -7.22
C ARG A 50 6.59 -7.16 -6.44
N PHE A 51 6.42 -7.19 -5.11
CA PHE A 51 7.10 -8.09 -4.21
C PHE A 51 6.09 -9.05 -3.57
N ARG A 52 6.48 -10.32 -3.45
CA ARG A 52 5.81 -11.28 -2.58
C ARG A 52 5.94 -10.82 -1.12
N LYS A 53 5.06 -11.34 -0.26
CA LYS A 53 5.04 -11.02 1.18
C LYS A 53 6.43 -11.26 1.79
N GLY A 54 7.04 -10.21 2.35
CA GLY A 54 8.36 -10.26 2.99
C GLY A 54 9.56 -10.31 2.04
N GLU A 55 9.36 -10.37 0.72
CA GLU A 55 10.45 -10.49 -0.26
C GLU A 55 11.32 -9.23 -0.30
N LEU A 56 10.71 -8.05 -0.39
CA LEU A 56 11.44 -6.77 -0.38
C LEU A 56 12.37 -6.67 0.84
N TYR A 57 11.88 -7.15 2.00
CA TYR A 57 12.64 -7.09 3.23
C TYR A 57 13.87 -8.00 3.21
N ARG A 58 13.73 -9.23 2.71
CA ARG A 58 14.86 -10.16 2.55
C ARG A 58 15.90 -9.62 1.58
N LEU A 59 15.45 -8.99 0.51
CA LEU A 59 16.34 -8.36 -0.47
C LEU A 59 17.11 -7.18 0.13
N VAL A 60 16.43 -6.32 0.90
CA VAL A 60 17.10 -5.22 1.63
C VAL A 60 18.14 -5.77 2.60
N LEU A 61 17.82 -6.81 3.37
CA LEU A 61 18.78 -7.44 4.29
C LEU A 61 19.98 -8.04 3.58
N LYS A 62 19.76 -8.71 2.44
CA LYS A 62 20.84 -9.26 1.63
C LYS A 62 21.78 -8.16 1.14
N CYS A 63 21.23 -7.06 0.62
CA CYS A 63 22.03 -5.92 0.18
C CYS A 63 22.75 -5.22 1.35
N GLU A 64 22.14 -5.11 2.53
CA GLU A 64 22.76 -4.57 3.74
C GLU A 64 23.94 -5.47 4.19
N ALA A 65 23.78 -6.80 4.15
CA ALA A 65 24.85 -7.76 4.47
C ALA A 65 26.01 -7.71 3.46
N GLU A 66 25.72 -7.42 2.19
CA GLU A 66 26.70 -7.18 1.12
C GLU A 66 27.28 -5.74 1.14
N GLY A 67 27.10 -5.00 2.23
CA GLY A 67 27.72 -3.69 2.44
C GLY A 67 27.06 -2.50 1.73
N SER A 68 25.79 -2.60 1.30
CA SER A 68 25.11 -1.43 0.70
C SER A 68 24.95 -0.30 1.71
N ALA A 69 25.54 0.86 1.42
CA ALA A 69 25.56 2.00 2.32
C ALA A 69 24.31 2.89 2.19
N SER A 70 23.64 2.86 1.02
CA SER A 70 22.51 3.74 0.74
C SER A 70 21.25 3.03 0.23
N ASN A 71 20.09 3.65 0.46
CA ASN A 71 18.82 3.16 -0.09
C ASN A 71 18.80 3.19 -1.63
N ARG A 72 19.52 4.15 -2.24
CA ARG A 72 19.64 4.24 -3.70
C ARG A 72 20.43 3.05 -4.24
N GLU A 73 21.55 2.73 -3.62
CA GLU A 73 22.39 1.58 -3.97
C GLU A 73 21.62 0.26 -3.79
N THR A 74 20.93 0.11 -2.65
CA THR A 74 20.07 -1.06 -2.42
C THR A 74 18.98 -1.18 -3.49
N ALA A 75 18.33 -0.07 -3.86
CA ALA A 75 17.33 -0.07 -4.93
C ALA A 75 17.92 -0.46 -6.29
N THR A 76 19.10 0.07 -6.65
CA THR A 76 19.80 -0.27 -7.88
C THR A 76 20.15 -1.76 -7.94
N ARG A 77 20.73 -2.32 -6.86
CA ARG A 77 21.07 -3.75 -6.78
C ARG A 77 19.84 -4.63 -6.92
N ILE A 78 18.72 -4.27 -6.29
CA ILE A 78 17.45 -5.02 -6.40
C ILE A 78 16.87 -4.95 -7.82
N VAL A 79 16.88 -3.77 -8.45
CA VAL A 79 16.40 -3.58 -9.82
C VAL A 79 17.24 -4.40 -10.79
N GLN A 80 18.57 -4.37 -10.66
CA GLN A 80 19.49 -5.19 -11.47
C GLN A 80 19.27 -6.69 -11.25
N ALA A 81 19.20 -7.16 -9.99
CA ALA A 81 18.99 -8.57 -9.67
C ALA A 81 17.64 -9.11 -10.17
N LYS A 82 16.66 -8.24 -10.40
CA LYS A 82 15.34 -8.59 -10.93
C LYS A 82 15.20 -8.39 -12.44
N GLY A 83 16.22 -7.86 -13.12
CA GLY A 83 16.13 -7.51 -14.54
C GLY A 83 15.08 -6.44 -14.82
N TRP A 84 14.88 -5.51 -13.88
CA TRP A 84 13.89 -4.45 -13.98
C TRP A 84 14.48 -3.17 -14.59
N ASP A 85 13.61 -2.30 -15.10
CA ASP A 85 14.00 -0.98 -15.61
C ASP A 85 14.55 -0.09 -14.48
N ALA A 86 15.65 0.61 -14.78
CA ALA A 86 16.28 1.62 -13.91
C ALA A 86 15.31 2.76 -13.51
N ALA A 87 14.27 3.03 -14.30
CA ALA A 87 13.19 3.94 -13.92
C ALA A 87 12.53 3.57 -12.57
N LEU A 88 12.63 2.31 -12.16
CA LEU A 88 12.04 1.79 -10.93
C LEU A 88 12.89 2.04 -9.68
N VAL A 89 14.12 2.53 -9.80
CA VAL A 89 15.00 2.82 -8.66
C VAL A 89 14.38 3.88 -7.74
N LYS A 90 13.84 4.97 -8.30
CA LYS A 90 13.22 6.05 -7.53
C LYS A 90 11.98 5.61 -6.73
N PRO A 91 10.96 4.95 -7.33
CA PRO A 91 9.83 4.45 -6.56
C PRO A 91 10.23 3.35 -5.56
N LEU A 92 11.22 2.51 -5.90
CA LEU A 92 11.70 1.46 -4.99
C LEU A 92 12.39 2.04 -3.76
N MET A 93 13.14 3.14 -3.91
CA MET A 93 13.79 3.82 -2.79
C MET A 93 12.78 4.29 -1.74
N ASN A 94 11.59 4.77 -2.14
CA ASN A 94 10.52 5.14 -1.21
C ASN A 94 9.99 3.91 -0.46
N ASN A 95 9.81 2.78 -1.15
CA ASN A 95 9.40 1.53 -0.51
C ASN A 95 10.43 1.01 0.51
N ILE A 96 11.73 1.14 0.21
CA ILE A 96 12.83 0.78 1.12
C ILE A 96 12.82 1.70 2.35
N LYS A 97 12.66 3.02 2.18
CA LYS A 97 12.54 3.97 3.31
C LYS A 97 11.39 3.58 4.23
N THR A 98 10.22 3.29 3.67
CA THR A 98 9.05 2.84 4.44
C THR A 98 9.31 1.51 5.16
N ALA A 99 9.95 0.55 4.49
CA ALA A 99 10.30 -0.75 5.09
C ALA A 99 11.28 -0.60 6.28
N LYS A 100 12.34 0.21 6.12
CA LYS A 100 13.28 0.50 7.20
C LYS A 100 12.63 1.32 8.33
N GLY A 101 11.75 2.26 8.01
CA GLY A 101 10.99 3.03 8.99
C GLY A 101 10.00 2.17 9.80
N TRP A 102 9.39 1.15 9.18
CA TRP A 102 8.55 0.18 9.88
C TRP A 102 9.38 -0.69 10.84
N ARG A 103 10.61 -1.08 10.46
CA ARG A 103 11.56 -1.77 11.35
C ARG A 103 11.85 -0.95 12.61
N ARG A 104 12.20 0.34 12.48
CA ARG A 104 12.48 1.21 13.64
C ARG A 104 11.30 1.33 14.58
N ARG A 105 10.09 1.51 14.05
CA ARG A 105 8.88 1.60 14.88
C ARG A 105 8.56 0.30 15.61
N LYS A 106 8.76 -0.86 14.96
CA LYS A 106 8.58 -2.16 15.61
C LYS A 106 9.61 -2.41 16.71
N ALA A 107 10.86 -2.00 16.48
CA ALA A 107 11.92 -2.08 17.50
C ALA A 107 11.62 -1.17 18.71
N ASN A 108 11.12 0.05 18.47
CA ASN A 108 10.84 1.02 19.53
C ASN A 108 9.48 0.80 20.24
N GLY A 109 8.54 0.08 19.63
CA GLY A 109 7.22 -0.22 20.21
C GLY A 109 7.16 -1.56 20.95
N SER A 110 8.31 -2.19 21.19
CA SER A 110 8.44 -3.44 21.96
C SER A 110 9.16 -3.23 23.30
N GLY A 111 9.13 -2.00 23.83
CA GLY A 111 9.68 -1.62 25.13
C GLY A 111 8.59 -1.40 26.17
#